data_AF-A0A2V9XNW9-F1
#
_entry.id   AF-A0A2V9XNW9-F1
#
_cell.length_a   1.000
_cell.length_b   1.000
_cell.length_c   1.000
_cell.angle_alpha   90.00
_cell.angle_beta   90.00
_cell.angle_gamma   90.00
#
_symmetry.space_group_name_H-M   'P 1'
#
loop_
_entity.id
_entity.type
_entity.pdbx_description
1 polymer ?
#
loop_
_entity_poly.entity_id
_entity_poly.type
_entity_poly.pdbx_seq_one_letter_code
_entity_poly.pdbx_strand_id
1 'polypeptide(L)'
;MREQKRITRAGEYATTDDFRRIFDENMSSLYLLAFLLTADHRRAERCFVSGLEDAVGGNPVFKEWAHSWARRVIIQNAVRLIKLRPGDGSGRLRSASVDSEKTLPAERHVEVSAVLGLEPFERIVYVMTVLEHYSDHECSLLLGCARRDVLPARTRALEEIARQTELHDRRLPVTAAQNSGLHEGASSVIALLAVSPQ
;
A
#
# COMPACT_ATOMS: atom_id res chain seq x y z
N MET A 1 37.55 -37.37 12.39
CA MET A 1 36.10 -37.47 12.18
C MET A 1 35.50 -36.11 12.52
N ARG A 2 35.12 -35.31 11.50
CA ARG A 2 34.44 -34.02 11.71
C ARG A 2 32.94 -34.29 11.67
N GLU A 3 32.32 -34.30 12.83
CA GLU A 3 30.86 -34.36 12.97
C GLU A 3 30.31 -33.06 12.38
N GLN A 4 29.86 -33.12 11.13
CA GLN A 4 29.21 -32.02 10.44
C GLN A 4 27.87 -31.79 11.16
N LYS A 5 27.86 -30.84 12.09
CA LYS A 5 26.65 -30.31 12.74
C LYS A 5 25.70 -29.87 11.62
N ARG A 6 24.75 -30.75 11.26
CA ARG A 6 23.56 -30.40 10.50
C ARG A 6 22.76 -29.47 11.40
N ILE A 7 23.15 -28.19 11.40
CA ILE A 7 22.36 -27.11 11.99
C ILE A 7 21.01 -27.17 11.29
N THR A 8 19.98 -27.37 12.08
CA THR A 8 18.59 -27.55 11.70
C THR A 8 18.07 -26.28 11.00
N ARG A 9 18.41 -26.07 9.73
CA ARG A 9 17.91 -24.98 8.86
C ARG A 9 16.39 -24.97 8.69
N ALA A 10 15.70 -26.04 9.11
CA ALA A 10 14.27 -26.22 8.96
C ALA A 10 13.41 -25.24 9.78
N GLY A 11 14.01 -24.41 10.65
CA GLY A 11 13.31 -23.41 11.45
C GLY A 11 13.50 -21.95 11.02
N GLU A 12 14.49 -21.66 10.16
CA GLU A 12 14.91 -20.27 9.86
C GLU A 12 14.13 -19.64 8.71
N TYR A 13 13.65 -20.45 7.76
CA TYR A 13 12.92 -19.96 6.58
C TYR A 13 11.41 -20.06 6.75
N ALA A 14 10.71 -19.07 6.18
CA ALA A 14 9.26 -19.04 6.09
C ALA A 14 8.77 -20.20 5.23
N THR A 15 7.79 -20.92 5.77
CA THR A 15 7.08 -21.99 5.08
C THR A 15 5.85 -21.45 4.37
N THR A 16 5.22 -22.29 3.56
CA THR A 16 3.90 -21.97 2.97
C THR A 16 2.86 -21.64 4.05
N ASP A 17 2.87 -22.36 5.18
CA ASP A 17 1.91 -22.13 6.26
C ASP A 17 2.19 -20.80 6.99
N ASP A 18 3.46 -20.41 7.11
CA ASP A 18 3.82 -19.09 7.63
C ASP A 18 3.23 -17.98 6.75
N PHE A 19 3.35 -18.07 5.42
CA PHE A 19 2.75 -17.09 4.51
C PHE A 19 1.23 -17.09 4.51
N ARG A 20 0.58 -18.26 4.54
CA ARG A 20 -0.89 -18.35 4.68
C ARG A 20 -1.37 -17.62 5.92
N ARG A 21 -0.72 -17.88 7.07
CA ARG A 21 -1.03 -17.21 8.32
C ARG A 21 -0.79 -15.70 8.25
N ILE A 22 0.33 -15.26 7.68
CA ILE A 22 0.62 -13.82 7.51
C ILE A 22 -0.47 -13.13 6.69
N PHE A 23 -0.90 -13.72 5.58
CA PHE A 23 -1.94 -13.14 4.72
C PHE A 23 -3.32 -13.15 5.36
N ASP A 24 -3.64 -14.17 6.15
CA ASP A 24 -4.89 -14.26 6.92
C ASP A 24 -4.93 -13.22 8.04
N GLU A 25 -3.91 -13.20 8.91
CA GLU A 25 -3.80 -12.27 10.05
C GLU A 25 -3.71 -10.80 9.60
N ASN A 26 -3.14 -10.53 8.43
CA ASN A 26 -2.93 -9.19 7.89
C ASN A 26 -3.81 -8.89 6.68
N MET A 27 -4.90 -9.64 6.48
CA MET A 27 -5.75 -9.53 5.29
C MET A 27 -6.20 -8.09 5.04
N SER A 28 -6.70 -7.40 6.08
CA SER A 28 -7.20 -6.03 5.97
C SER A 28 -6.12 -5.04 5.53
N SER A 29 -4.90 -5.12 6.10
CA SER A 29 -3.83 -4.17 5.80
C SER A 29 -3.17 -4.45 4.45
N LEU A 30 -2.96 -5.73 4.11
CA LEU A 30 -2.40 -6.14 2.82
C LEU A 30 -3.39 -5.92 1.67
N TYR A 31 -4.69 -6.14 1.88
CA TYR A 31 -5.72 -5.82 0.90
C TYR A 31 -5.87 -4.31 0.72
N LEU A 32 -5.86 -3.52 1.81
CA LEU A 32 -5.86 -2.06 1.71
C LEU A 32 -4.66 -1.56 0.92
N LEU A 33 -3.46 -2.09 1.15
CA LEU A 33 -2.26 -1.76 0.37
C LEU A 33 -2.49 -2.07 -1.13
N ALA A 34 -2.96 -3.27 -1.47
CA ALA A 34 -3.29 -3.64 -2.84
C ALA A 34 -4.34 -2.70 -3.46
N PHE A 35 -5.34 -2.29 -2.68
CA PHE A 35 -6.40 -1.39 -3.10
C PHE A 35 -5.91 0.03 -3.34
N LEU A 36 -5.12 0.60 -2.43
CA LEU A 36 -4.53 1.93 -2.59
C LEU A 36 -3.60 2.00 -3.81
N LEU A 37 -2.85 0.93 -4.08
CA LEU A 37 -1.99 0.88 -5.26
C LEU A 37 -2.82 0.83 -6.56
N THR A 38 -3.85 -0.01 -6.60
CA THR A 38 -4.57 -0.34 -7.84
C THR A 38 -5.78 0.52 -8.16
N ALA A 39 -6.33 1.18 -7.15
CA ALA A 39 -7.56 1.98 -7.17
C ALA A 39 -8.79 1.32 -7.79
N ASP A 40 -8.86 -0.01 -7.74
CA ASP A 40 -9.98 -0.79 -8.27
C ASP A 40 -10.08 -2.10 -7.49
N HIS A 41 -11.26 -2.41 -6.97
CA HIS A 41 -11.46 -3.59 -6.12
C HIS A 41 -11.10 -4.90 -6.80
N ARG A 42 -11.43 -5.05 -8.10
CA ARG A 42 -11.12 -6.29 -8.84
C ARG A 42 -9.63 -6.42 -9.09
N ARG A 43 -8.92 -5.31 -9.32
CA ARG A 43 -7.46 -5.28 -9.47
C ARG A 43 -6.77 -5.52 -8.13
N ALA A 44 -7.29 -4.98 -7.05
CA ALA A 44 -6.80 -5.19 -5.69
C ALA A 44 -6.90 -6.67 -5.29
N GLU A 45 -8.06 -7.29 -5.54
CA GLU A 45 -8.28 -8.72 -5.29
C GLU A 45 -7.30 -9.58 -6.11
N ARG A 46 -7.18 -9.34 -7.42
CA ARG A 46 -6.20 -10.08 -8.24
C ARG A 46 -4.77 -9.86 -7.76
N CYS A 47 -4.41 -8.63 -7.41
CA CYS A 47 -3.09 -8.30 -6.87
C CYS A 47 -2.81 -9.06 -5.56
N PHE A 48 -3.79 -9.13 -4.67
CA PHE A 48 -3.70 -9.82 -3.39
C PHE A 48 -3.54 -11.33 -3.57
N VAL A 49 -4.40 -11.96 -4.37
CA VAL A 49 -4.37 -13.40 -4.62
C VAL A 49 -3.07 -13.81 -5.31
N SER A 50 -2.68 -13.12 -6.39
CA SER A 50 -1.39 -13.39 -7.05
C SER A 50 -0.20 -13.08 -6.12
N GLY A 51 -0.34 -12.12 -5.20
CA GLY A 51 0.66 -11.83 -4.19
C GLY A 51 0.87 -12.98 -3.20
N LEU A 52 -0.20 -13.64 -2.76
CA LEU A 52 -0.10 -14.83 -1.92
C LEU A 52 0.56 -15.99 -2.67
N GLU A 53 0.13 -16.23 -3.92
CA GLU A 53 0.72 -17.27 -4.78
C GLU A 53 2.22 -17.06 -4.99
N ASP A 54 2.63 -15.82 -5.30
CA ASP A 54 4.03 -15.45 -5.50
C ASP A 54 4.85 -15.52 -4.20
N ALA A 55 4.27 -15.17 -3.05
CA ALA A 55 4.94 -15.28 -1.76
C ALA A 55 5.21 -16.75 -1.40
N VAL A 56 4.26 -17.64 -1.71
CA VAL A 56 4.37 -19.09 -1.46
C VAL A 56 5.30 -19.78 -2.45
N GLY A 57 5.23 -19.43 -3.75
CA GLY A 57 6.01 -20.06 -4.81
C GLY A 57 7.39 -19.42 -5.05
N GLY A 58 7.69 -18.34 -4.34
CA GLY A 58 8.90 -17.53 -4.53
C GLY A 58 10.16 -18.09 -3.86
N ASN A 59 11.18 -17.23 -3.81
CA ASN A 59 12.45 -17.57 -3.16
C ASN A 59 12.25 -17.79 -1.65
N PRO A 60 12.98 -18.73 -1.02
CA PRO A 60 12.97 -18.88 0.43
C PRO A 60 13.41 -17.57 1.11
N VAL A 61 12.60 -17.09 2.06
CA VAL A 61 12.87 -15.90 2.89
C VAL A 61 12.93 -16.33 4.34
N PHE A 62 13.78 -15.71 5.17
CA PHE A 62 13.77 -16.01 6.61
C PHE A 62 12.47 -15.57 7.26
N LYS A 63 12.05 -16.26 8.32
CA LYS A 63 10.76 -16.02 8.98
C LYS A 63 10.61 -14.59 9.46
N GLU A 64 11.67 -14.00 10.00
CA GLU A 64 11.65 -12.61 10.49
C GLU A 64 11.32 -11.58 9.39
N TRP A 65 11.65 -11.89 8.14
CA TRP A 65 11.41 -10.99 6.99
C TRP A 65 10.14 -11.31 6.22
N ALA A 66 9.41 -12.36 6.59
CA ALA A 66 8.26 -12.86 5.84
C ALA A 66 7.13 -11.83 5.73
N HIS A 67 6.90 -11.03 6.79
CA HIS A 67 5.90 -9.98 6.77
C HIS A 67 6.27 -8.85 5.79
N SER A 68 7.50 -8.32 5.88
CA SER A 68 8.01 -7.30 4.95
C SER A 68 8.05 -7.81 3.51
N TRP A 69 8.36 -9.10 3.33
CA TRP A 69 8.31 -9.76 2.04
C TRP A 69 6.89 -9.82 1.48
N ALA A 70 5.88 -10.17 2.28
CA ALA A 70 4.48 -10.19 1.85
C ALA A 70 4.05 -8.82 1.31
N ARG A 71 4.36 -7.72 2.03
CA ARG A 71 4.08 -6.36 1.56
C ARG A 71 4.80 -6.05 0.24
N ARG A 72 6.08 -6.41 0.14
CA ARG A 72 6.88 -6.20 -1.08
C ARG A 72 6.29 -6.94 -2.29
N VAL A 73 5.85 -8.17 -2.11
CA VAL A 73 5.25 -8.98 -3.18
C VAL A 73 3.93 -8.36 -3.66
N ILE A 74 3.11 -7.80 -2.76
CA ILE A 74 1.91 -7.05 -3.12
C ILE A 74 2.26 -5.82 -3.97
N ILE A 75 3.27 -5.04 -3.56
CA ILE A 75 3.74 -3.87 -4.33
C ILE A 75 4.19 -4.30 -5.73
N GLN A 76 5.01 -5.34 -5.83
CA GLN A 76 5.51 -5.85 -7.12
C GLN A 76 4.38 -6.37 -8.03
N ASN A 77 3.35 -7.01 -7.46
CA ASN A 77 2.17 -7.44 -8.20
C ASN A 77 1.36 -6.25 -8.71
N ALA A 78 1.16 -5.22 -7.88
CA ALA A 78 0.44 -4.02 -8.29
C ALA A 78 1.15 -3.28 -9.43
N VAL A 79 2.48 -3.13 -9.34
CA VAL A 79 3.29 -2.48 -10.40
C VAL A 79 3.15 -3.21 -11.73
N ARG A 80 3.23 -4.56 -11.72
CA ARG A 80 3.00 -5.39 -12.91
C ARG A 80 1.59 -5.19 -13.49
N LEU A 81 0.58 -5.13 -12.62
CA LEU A 81 -0.82 -4.98 -13.01
C LEU A 81 -1.16 -3.58 -13.56
N ILE A 82 -0.43 -2.55 -13.12
CA ILE A 82 -0.68 -1.16 -13.49
C ILE A 82 0.01 -0.76 -14.79
N LYS A 83 0.98 -1.56 -15.28
CA LYS A 83 1.71 -1.31 -16.52
C LYS A 83 2.10 0.17 -16.63
N LEU A 84 2.82 0.67 -15.63
CA LEU A 84 3.44 1.99 -15.70
C LEU A 84 4.54 1.92 -16.76
N ARG A 85 4.23 2.22 -18.02
CA ARG A 85 5.24 2.23 -19.08
C ARG A 85 6.12 3.47 -18.89
N PRO A 86 7.44 3.34 -18.70
CA PRO A 86 8.33 4.49 -18.67
C PRO A 86 8.51 4.96 -20.11
N GLY A 87 7.95 6.12 -20.48
CA GLY A 87 8.22 6.77 -21.76
C GLY A 87 7.02 7.27 -22.56
N ASP A 88 5.80 6.90 -22.20
CA ASP A 88 4.62 7.39 -22.92
C ASP A 88 4.02 8.59 -22.17
N GLY A 89 4.57 9.77 -22.44
CA GLY A 89 3.84 11.01 -22.18
C GLY A 89 2.49 10.92 -22.89
N SER A 90 1.39 11.03 -22.13
CA SER A 90 0.00 10.89 -22.62
C SER A 90 -0.55 9.46 -22.78
N GLY A 91 -0.31 8.57 -21.82
CA GLY A 91 -1.18 7.42 -21.60
C GLY A 91 -2.26 7.74 -20.55
N ARG A 92 -3.39 8.35 -20.96
CA ARG A 92 -4.57 8.50 -20.08
C ARG A 92 -5.06 7.12 -19.64
N LEU A 93 -4.57 6.64 -18.50
CA LEU A 93 -5.20 5.55 -17.79
C LEU A 93 -6.54 6.07 -17.30
N ARG A 94 -7.63 5.51 -17.85
CA ARG A 94 -8.99 5.91 -17.47
C ARG A 94 -9.13 5.74 -15.96
N SER A 95 -9.40 6.84 -15.26
CA SER A 95 -9.82 6.82 -13.87
C SER A 95 -11.03 5.89 -13.77
N ALA A 96 -10.85 4.76 -13.08
CA ALA A 96 -11.94 3.84 -12.82
C ALA A 96 -12.83 4.47 -11.76
N SER A 97 -14.13 4.48 -12.02
CA SER A 97 -15.15 4.94 -11.08
C SER A 97 -15.05 4.12 -9.79
N VAL A 98 -14.78 4.83 -8.69
CA VAL A 98 -14.65 4.28 -7.34
C VAL A 98 -16.04 3.94 -6.84
N ASP A 99 -16.41 2.66 -6.87
CA ASP A 99 -17.62 2.16 -6.22
C ASP A 99 -17.22 1.73 -4.80
N SER A 100 -17.12 2.72 -3.90
CA SER A 100 -16.72 2.52 -2.51
C SER A 100 -17.94 2.73 -1.62
N GLU A 101 -18.68 1.64 -1.37
CA GLU A 101 -19.71 1.66 -0.33
C GLU A 101 -19.46 0.56 0.70
N LYS A 102 -19.31 1.05 1.95
CA LYS A 102 -19.46 0.37 3.25
C LYS A 102 -18.23 -0.39 3.74
N THR A 103 -17.53 0.20 4.73
CA THR A 103 -17.08 -0.42 6.01
C THR A 103 -16.11 0.49 6.81
N LEU A 104 -15.64 1.63 6.28
CA LEU A 104 -14.67 2.47 7.00
C LEU A 104 -15.36 3.65 7.73
N PRO A 105 -14.81 4.14 8.86
CA PRO A 105 -15.21 5.42 9.44
C PRO A 105 -15.13 6.56 8.40
N ALA A 106 -16.03 7.54 8.48
CA ALA A 106 -16.16 8.61 7.49
C ALA A 106 -14.84 9.36 7.20
N GLU A 107 -14.01 9.60 8.21
CA GLU A 107 -12.69 10.22 8.07
C GLU A 107 -11.71 9.35 7.28
N ARG A 108 -11.70 8.03 7.53
CA ARG A 108 -10.88 7.07 6.77
C ARG A 108 -11.33 6.98 5.32
N HIS A 109 -12.61 7.21 5.03
CA HIS A 109 -13.09 7.32 3.65
C HIS A 109 -12.51 8.53 2.93
N VAL A 110 -12.25 9.65 3.60
CA VAL A 110 -11.68 10.86 2.97
C VAL A 110 -10.23 10.66 2.58
N GLU A 111 -9.38 10.20 3.52
CA GLU A 111 -7.96 9.94 3.26
C GLU A 111 -7.78 8.88 2.16
N VAL A 112 -8.53 7.79 2.23
CA VAL A 112 -8.52 6.74 1.19
C VAL A 112 -8.98 7.31 -0.15
N SER A 113 -10.11 8.03 -0.19
CA SER A 113 -10.63 8.60 -1.45
C SER A 113 -9.66 9.58 -2.09
N ALA A 114 -8.95 10.39 -1.29
CA ALA A 114 -7.93 11.31 -1.78
C ALA A 114 -6.78 10.56 -2.47
N VAL A 115 -6.28 9.47 -1.86
CA VAL A 115 -5.23 8.62 -2.47
C VAL A 115 -5.75 7.94 -3.74
N LEU A 116 -6.99 7.42 -3.73
CA LEU A 116 -7.58 6.78 -4.89
C LEU A 116 -7.74 7.73 -6.08
N GLY A 117 -8.01 9.02 -5.82
CA GLY A 117 -8.15 10.07 -6.81
C GLY A 117 -6.86 10.53 -7.48
N LEU A 118 -5.70 10.13 -6.96
CA LEU A 118 -4.40 10.43 -7.57
C LEU A 118 -4.24 9.79 -8.95
N GLU A 119 -3.47 10.44 -9.83
CA GLU A 119 -2.99 9.84 -11.06
C GLU A 119 -2.16 8.57 -10.78
N PRO A 120 -2.17 7.54 -11.63
CA PRO A 120 -1.63 6.23 -11.27
C PRO A 120 -0.15 6.20 -10.88
N PHE A 121 0.69 7.04 -11.51
CA PHE A 121 2.10 7.12 -11.16
C PHE A 121 2.30 7.82 -9.82
N GLU A 122 1.69 8.99 -9.63
CA GLU A 122 1.65 9.75 -8.38
C GLU A 122 1.14 8.90 -7.22
N ARG A 123 0.08 8.12 -7.44
CA ARG A 123 -0.51 7.22 -6.44
C ARG A 123 0.48 6.17 -5.97
N ILE A 124 1.10 5.45 -6.90
CA ILE A 124 2.06 4.39 -6.54
C ILE A 124 3.29 5.00 -5.87
N VAL A 125 3.80 6.12 -6.38
CA VAL A 125 4.92 6.83 -5.75
C VAL A 125 4.56 7.26 -4.33
N TYR A 126 3.37 7.84 -4.12
CA TYR A 126 2.90 8.24 -2.80
C TYR A 126 2.80 7.06 -1.85
N VAL A 127 2.11 5.99 -2.25
CA VAL A 127 1.95 4.79 -1.41
C VAL A 127 3.32 4.19 -1.07
N MET A 128 4.22 4.04 -2.05
CA MET A 128 5.54 3.46 -1.81
C MET A 128 6.43 4.33 -0.93
N THR A 129 6.50 5.64 -1.19
CA THR A 129 7.49 6.50 -0.52
C THR A 129 6.99 7.12 0.78
N VAL A 130 5.69 7.35 0.91
CA VAL A 130 5.09 8.00 2.09
C VAL A 130 4.52 6.95 3.05
N LEU A 131 3.73 6.01 2.53
CA LEU A 131 3.02 5.04 3.38
C LEU A 131 3.86 3.79 3.69
N GLU A 132 4.66 3.33 2.72
CA GLU A 132 5.51 2.15 2.86
C GLU A 132 6.99 2.50 3.13
N HIS A 133 7.31 3.80 3.22
CA HIS A 133 8.64 4.33 3.57
C HIS A 133 9.81 3.87 2.68
N TYR A 134 9.54 3.49 1.43
CA TYR A 134 10.61 3.20 0.47
C TYR A 134 11.39 4.47 0.14
N SER A 135 12.71 4.34 0.04
CA SER A 135 13.53 5.44 -0.46
C SER A 135 13.20 5.77 -1.93
N ASP A 136 13.50 6.99 -2.36
CA ASP A 136 13.35 7.39 -3.77
C ASP A 136 14.13 6.47 -4.71
N HIS A 137 15.26 5.93 -4.22
CA HIS A 137 16.06 4.98 -4.97
C HIS A 137 15.36 3.63 -5.14
N GLU A 138 14.90 3.01 -4.05
CA GLU A 138 14.19 1.72 -4.11
C GLU A 138 12.89 1.82 -4.90
N CYS A 139 12.16 2.93 -4.75
CA CYS A 139 10.99 3.23 -5.55
C CYS A 139 11.33 3.25 -7.05
N SER A 140 12.39 3.99 -7.44
CA SER A 140 12.81 4.03 -8.85
C SER A 140 13.20 2.66 -9.42
N LEU A 141 13.86 1.81 -8.63
CA LEU A 141 14.24 0.46 -9.03
C LEU A 141 13.02 -0.45 -9.24
N LEU A 142 12.06 -0.39 -8.31
CA LEU A 142 10.85 -1.21 -8.38
C LEU A 142 9.90 -0.78 -9.51
N LEU A 143 9.82 0.51 -9.79
CA LEU A 143 8.99 1.06 -10.86
C LEU A 143 9.66 1.04 -12.23
N GLY A 144 10.98 0.79 -12.29
CA GLY A 144 11.73 0.86 -13.54
C GLY A 144 11.74 2.27 -14.16
N CYS A 145 11.66 3.31 -13.33
CA CYS A 145 11.63 4.71 -13.77
C CYS A 145 12.93 5.45 -13.40
N ALA A 146 13.14 6.65 -13.95
CA ALA A 146 14.30 7.45 -13.56
C ALA A 146 14.09 8.00 -12.14
N ARG A 147 15.15 7.98 -11.32
CA ARG A 147 15.11 8.49 -9.92
C ARG A 147 14.68 9.97 -9.84
N ARG A 148 14.97 10.75 -10.89
CA ARG A 148 14.55 12.16 -11.00
C ARG A 148 13.03 12.34 -11.14
N ASP A 149 12.30 11.29 -11.52
CA ASP A 149 10.84 11.36 -11.73
C ASP A 149 10.06 11.12 -10.43
N VAL A 150 10.69 10.46 -9.44
CA VAL A 150 10.05 10.05 -8.18
C VAL A 150 9.73 11.25 -7.29
N LEU A 151 10.72 12.12 -7.03
CA LEU A 151 10.53 13.28 -6.14
C LEU A 151 9.41 14.22 -6.63
N PRO A 152 9.37 14.66 -7.91
CA PRO A 152 8.27 15.49 -8.41
C PRO A 152 6.90 14.80 -8.32
N ALA A 153 6.83 13.49 -8.58
CA ALA A 153 5.57 12.75 -8.46
C ALA A 153 5.09 12.67 -7.01
N ARG A 154 6.00 12.46 -6.04
CA ARG A 154 5.66 12.53 -4.61
C ARG A 154 5.15 13.91 -4.24
N THR A 155 5.82 14.98 -4.68
CA THR A 155 5.40 16.36 -4.40
C THR A 155 4.00 16.63 -4.94
N ARG A 156 3.72 16.30 -6.20
CA ARG A 156 2.37 16.46 -6.79
C ARG A 156 1.31 15.68 -6.03
N ALA A 157 1.63 14.46 -5.60
CA ALA A 157 0.69 13.64 -4.84
C ALA A 157 0.36 14.27 -3.47
N LEU A 158 1.35 14.78 -2.76
CA LEU A 158 1.15 15.47 -1.48
C LEU A 158 0.31 16.75 -1.63
N GLU A 159 0.59 17.54 -2.68
CA GLU A 159 -0.19 18.74 -3.01
C GLU A 159 -1.65 18.42 -3.35
N GLU A 160 -1.89 17.35 -4.11
CA GLU A 160 -3.25 16.89 -4.45
C GLU A 160 -4.00 16.42 -3.20
N ILE A 161 -3.37 15.61 -2.34
CA ILE A 161 -3.99 15.14 -1.11
C ILE A 161 -4.35 16.32 -0.21
N ALA A 162 -3.43 17.26 0.00
CA ALA A 162 -3.71 18.47 0.80
C ALA A 162 -4.92 19.24 0.26
N ARG A 163 -4.99 19.41 -1.06
CA ARG A 163 -6.11 20.09 -1.72
C ARG A 163 -7.44 19.35 -1.55
N GLN A 164 -7.45 18.03 -1.70
CA GLN A 164 -8.66 17.23 -1.54
C GLN A 164 -9.18 17.24 -0.10
N THR A 165 -8.28 17.21 0.88
CA THR A 165 -8.63 17.33 2.30
C THR A 165 -9.21 18.71 2.63
N GLU A 166 -8.59 19.80 2.14
CA GLU A 166 -9.12 21.16 2.33
C GLU A 166 -10.51 21.35 1.69
N LEU A 167 -10.74 20.75 0.51
CA LEU A 167 -12.04 20.78 -0.14
C LEU A 167 -13.10 20.01 0.65
N HIS A 168 -12.71 18.93 1.33
CA HIS A 168 -13.60 18.18 2.21
C HIS A 168 -13.97 19.00 3.45
N ASP A 169 -12.99 19.62 4.11
CA ASP A 169 -13.21 20.46 5.30
C ASP A 169 -14.16 21.63 5.01
N ARG A 170 -14.06 22.22 3.82
CA ARG A 170 -14.98 23.30 3.38
C ARG A 170 -16.39 22.82 3.03
N ARG A 171 -16.59 21.53 2.75
CA ARG A 171 -17.89 20.94 2.38
C ARG A 171 -18.67 20.43 3.60
N LEU A 172 -18.05 20.33 4.77
CA LEU A 172 -18.77 20.06 6.01
C LEU A 172 -19.64 21.28 6.37
N PRO A 173 -20.98 21.15 6.44
CA PRO A 173 -21.81 22.24 6.93
C PRO A 173 -21.48 22.50 8.41
N VAL A 174 -21.37 23.78 8.77
CA VAL A 174 -21.38 24.26 10.15
C VAL A 174 -22.73 23.92 10.77
N THR A 175 -22.90 22.67 11.21
CA THR A 175 -23.99 22.22 12.07
C THR A 175 -23.38 21.39 13.21
N ALA A 176 -22.48 22.02 13.97
CA ALA A 176 -22.04 21.55 15.27
C ALA A 176 -21.75 22.75 16.18
N ALA A 177 -22.68 23.71 16.22
CA ALA A 177 -22.89 24.46 17.44
C ALA A 177 -23.77 23.58 18.34
N GLN A 178 -23.21 23.15 19.47
CA GLN A 178 -23.84 22.46 20.60
C GLN A 178 -23.96 20.92 20.48
N ASN A 179 -22.90 20.22 20.86
CA ASN A 179 -22.92 19.52 22.16
C ASN A 179 -21.52 19.03 22.54
N SER A 180 -21.06 19.53 23.68
CA SER A 180 -19.85 19.12 24.38
C SER A 180 -19.96 17.65 24.79
N GLY A 181 -18.91 16.86 24.55
CA GLY A 181 -18.81 15.50 25.09
C GLY A 181 -17.76 14.64 24.39
N LEU A 182 -16.50 14.77 24.86
CA LEU A 182 -15.47 13.74 24.93
C LEU A 182 -15.61 12.51 24.00
N HIS A 183 -14.80 12.44 22.94
CA HIS A 183 -14.19 11.17 22.55
C HIS A 183 -12.87 11.42 21.80
N GLU A 184 -11.78 11.28 22.53
CA GLU A 184 -10.42 11.26 22.02
C GLU A 184 -10.16 9.86 21.45
N GLY A 185 -9.86 9.76 20.15
CA GLY A 185 -9.61 8.47 19.50
C GLY A 185 -9.69 8.49 17.98
N ALA A 186 -9.11 9.50 17.33
CA ALA A 186 -8.99 9.54 15.87
C ALA A 186 -7.86 8.60 15.40
N SER A 187 -8.23 7.38 15.04
CA SER A 187 -7.29 6.39 14.52
C SER A 187 -7.10 6.60 13.00
N SER A 188 -6.13 7.46 12.67
CA SER A 188 -5.69 7.80 11.29
C SER A 188 -5.21 6.57 10.51
N VAL A 189 -5.35 6.57 9.18
CA VAL A 189 -4.84 5.50 8.31
C VAL A 189 -3.31 5.37 8.42
N ILE A 190 -2.62 6.47 8.77
CA ILE A 190 -1.19 6.48 9.11
C ILE A 190 -0.89 5.52 10.26
N ALA A 191 -1.77 5.43 11.26
CA ALA A 191 -1.61 4.54 12.41
C ALA A 191 -1.90 3.06 12.06
N LEU A 192 -2.65 2.78 11.00
CA LEU A 192 -2.94 1.41 10.55
C LEU A 192 -1.83 0.84 9.65
N LEU A 193 -1.03 1.72 9.03
CA LEU A 193 0.13 1.36 8.21
C LEU A 193 1.45 1.46 8.98
N ALA A 194 1.47 2.14 10.13
CA ALA A 194 2.60 2.18 11.03
C ALA A 194 2.84 0.83 11.72
N VAL A 195 3.50 -0.10 11.02
CA VAL A 195 4.26 -1.16 11.68
C VAL A 195 5.57 -0.54 12.13
N SER A 196 5.84 -0.62 13.44
CA SER A 196 7.10 -0.17 14.03
C SER A 196 8.30 -0.72 13.26
N PRO A 197 9.30 0.11 12.92
CA PRO A 197 10.56 -0.41 12.40
C PRO A 197 11.23 -1.24 13.49
N GLN A 198 11.60 -2.47 13.17
CA GLN A 198 12.62 -3.23 13.91
C GLN A 198 13.96 -3.07 13.20
#